data_AF-A0A2I1RIP9-F1
#
_entry.id   AF-A0A2I1RIP9-F1
#
_cell.length_a   1.000
_cell.length_b   1.000
_cell.length_c   1.000
_cell.angle_alpha   90.00
_cell.angle_beta   90.00
_cell.angle_gamma   90.00
#
_symmetry.space_group_name_H-M   'P 1'
#
loop_
_entity.id
_entity.type
_entity.pdbx_description
1 polymer ?
#
loop_
_entity_poly.entity_id
_entity_poly.type
_entity_poly.pdbx_seq_one_letter_code
_entity_poly.pdbx_strand_id
1 'polypeptide(L)'
;MKKISAILLSFSLSTTVSSLAWAGDQSISTQESKQLIGSFYNQYVFGNEELDNTNASNWGTQKFLKKLKQDYEYDCESDDCYAAYALRTGAQDGDGTSSVTSITPRSNGWYRVSYRDMGWKGVTDVKVVGVNGIPKLDDYKFVSSNVK
;
A
#
# COMPACT_ATOMS: atom_id res chain seq x y z
N MET A 1 1.23 12.83 80.50
CA MET A 1 1.76 11.48 80.18
C MET A 1 1.01 10.89 78.99
N LYS A 2 1.61 10.85 77.79
CA LYS A 2 1.49 9.72 76.86
C LYS A 2 2.60 9.84 75.83
N LYS A 3 3.20 8.70 75.52
CA LYS A 3 4.53 8.53 74.94
C LYS A 3 4.54 8.75 73.44
N ILE A 4 5.63 9.35 72.96
CA ILE A 4 6.01 9.42 71.55
C ILE A 4 6.50 8.02 71.15
N SER A 5 5.93 7.44 70.10
CA SER A 5 6.44 6.20 69.49
C SER A 5 6.85 6.50 68.06
N ALA A 6 8.15 6.47 67.82
CA ALA A 6 8.75 6.50 66.50
C ALA A 6 8.54 5.14 65.81
N ILE A 7 8.07 5.16 64.56
CA ILE A 7 8.12 4.01 63.66
C ILE A 7 9.02 4.41 62.50
N LEU A 8 10.21 3.83 62.48
CA LEU A 8 11.04 3.71 61.29
C LEU A 8 10.37 2.69 60.37
N LEU A 9 9.95 3.10 59.17
CA LEU A 9 9.72 2.18 58.08
C LEU A 9 10.62 2.56 56.90
N SER A 10 11.42 1.58 56.53
CA SER A 10 12.48 1.57 55.53
C SER A 10 12.02 1.97 54.12
N PHE A 11 12.87 2.76 53.45
CA PHE A 11 12.83 2.95 52.00
C PHE A 11 13.09 1.62 51.28
N SER A 12 12.17 1.22 50.39
CA SER A 12 12.50 0.35 49.26
C SER A 12 12.43 1.17 47.98
N LEU A 13 13.58 1.43 47.36
CA LEU A 13 13.65 1.96 46.01
C LEU A 13 13.16 0.87 45.05
N SER A 14 11.94 1.01 44.55
CA SER A 14 11.44 0.12 43.49
C SER A 14 11.97 0.64 42.15
N THR A 15 13.09 0.10 41.69
CA THR A 15 13.52 0.23 40.30
C THR A 15 12.64 -0.66 39.43
N THR A 16 11.62 -0.10 38.79
CA THR A 16 10.95 -0.78 37.68
C THR A 16 11.82 -0.62 36.43
N VAL A 17 12.53 -1.67 36.10
CA VAL A 17 13.25 -1.81 34.83
C VAL A 17 12.27 -2.34 33.79
N SER A 18 12.20 -1.62 32.66
CA SER A 18 11.78 -2.08 31.33
C SER A 18 10.44 -2.79 31.18
N SER A 19 9.42 -2.04 30.77
CA SER A 19 8.54 -2.53 29.71
C SER A 19 9.20 -2.17 28.37
N LEU A 20 9.89 -3.14 27.76
CA LEU A 20 10.14 -3.14 26.32
C LEU A 20 8.77 -2.99 25.66
N ALA A 21 8.53 -1.84 25.03
CA ALA A 21 7.41 -1.70 24.11
C ALA A 21 7.65 -2.72 23.00
N TRP A 22 6.86 -3.79 23.00
CA TRP A 22 6.78 -4.70 21.87
C TRP A 22 6.46 -3.84 20.65
N ALA A 23 7.31 -3.93 19.63
CA ALA A 23 7.22 -3.16 18.40
C ALA A 23 5.76 -3.07 17.96
N GLY A 24 5.15 -1.90 18.18
CA GLY A 24 3.86 -1.60 17.58
C GLY A 24 4.11 -1.64 16.09
N ASP A 25 3.47 -2.60 15.41
CA ASP A 25 3.23 -2.51 13.98
C ASP A 25 2.66 -1.12 13.75
N GLN A 26 3.45 -0.22 13.19
CA GLN A 26 3.00 1.14 12.95
C GLN A 26 1.95 1.02 11.86
N SER A 27 0.68 1.01 12.29
CA SER A 27 -0.44 0.80 11.41
C SER A 27 -0.42 1.89 10.34
N ILE A 28 -0.18 1.51 9.09
CA ILE A 28 -0.21 2.41 7.95
C ILE A 28 -1.57 3.12 7.93
N SER A 29 -1.56 4.45 7.87
CA SER A 29 -2.81 5.19 7.84
C SER A 29 -3.55 4.98 6.52
N THR A 30 -4.88 5.12 6.55
CA THR A 30 -5.70 5.13 5.34
C THR A 30 -5.26 6.20 4.35
N GLN A 31 -4.78 7.35 4.84
CA GLN A 31 -4.34 8.46 4.00
C GLN A 31 -3.04 8.12 3.26
N GLU A 32 -2.04 7.57 3.95
CA GLU A 32 -0.78 7.13 3.32
C GLU A 32 -1.02 6.04 2.27
N SER A 33 -1.93 5.11 2.57
CA SER A 33 -2.30 4.05 1.62
C SER A 33 -2.95 4.63 0.35
N LYS A 34 -3.87 5.60 0.51
CA LYS A 34 -4.51 6.30 -0.62
C LYS A 34 -3.49 7.10 -1.44
N GLN A 35 -2.54 7.76 -0.78
CA GLN A 35 -1.47 8.49 -1.44
C GLN A 35 -0.56 7.56 -2.25
N LEU A 36 -0.12 6.44 -1.67
CA LEU A 36 0.67 5.43 -2.38
C LEU A 36 -0.05 4.93 -3.63
N ILE A 37 -1.30 4.49 -3.48
CA ILE A 37 -2.11 3.98 -4.59
C ILE A 37 -2.28 5.06 -5.67
N GLY A 38 -2.68 6.27 -5.27
CA GLY A 38 -2.90 7.38 -6.21
C GLY A 38 -1.64 7.74 -6.99
N SER A 39 -0.49 7.84 -6.31
CA SER A 39 0.79 8.14 -6.96
C SER A 39 1.22 7.04 -7.92
N PHE A 40 1.09 5.76 -7.53
CA PHE A 40 1.42 4.63 -8.41
C PHE A 40 0.55 4.64 -9.68
N TYR A 41 -0.75 4.90 -9.53
CA TYR A 41 -1.66 5.01 -10.66
C TYR A 41 -1.30 6.17 -11.59
N ASN A 42 -0.99 7.33 -11.04
CA ASN A 42 -0.67 8.52 -11.82
C ASN A 42 0.68 8.41 -12.55
N GLN A 43 1.67 7.73 -11.97
CA GLN A 43 3.01 7.61 -12.56
C GLN A 43 3.10 6.46 -13.55
N TYR A 44 2.63 5.27 -13.17
CA TYR A 44 2.93 4.03 -13.93
C TYR A 44 1.70 3.43 -14.62
N VAL A 45 0.52 3.54 -14.03
CA VAL A 45 -0.69 2.91 -14.62
C VAL A 45 -1.25 3.78 -15.76
N PHE A 46 -1.35 5.09 -15.53
CA PHE A 46 -1.85 6.07 -16.50
C PHE A 46 -0.82 7.11 -16.92
N GLY A 47 0.34 7.15 -16.25
CA GLY A 47 1.42 8.04 -16.62
C GLY A 47 2.31 7.45 -17.71
N ASN A 48 3.42 8.14 -17.95
CA ASN A 48 4.41 7.76 -18.98
C ASN A 48 5.71 7.23 -18.35
N GLU A 49 5.74 6.99 -17.04
CA GLU A 49 6.91 6.42 -16.39
C GLU A 49 6.90 4.90 -16.51
N GLU A 50 8.09 4.32 -16.69
CA GLU A 50 8.29 2.88 -16.65
C GLU A 50 8.61 2.44 -15.22
N LEU A 51 7.93 1.39 -14.77
CA LEU A 51 8.31 0.70 -13.53
C LEU A 51 9.42 -0.29 -13.89
N ASP A 52 10.59 -0.15 -13.28
CA ASP A 52 11.78 -0.95 -13.58
C ASP A 52 12.47 -1.45 -12.30
N ASN A 53 13.55 -2.21 -12.44
CA ASN A 53 14.28 -2.76 -11.30
C ASN A 53 14.94 -1.70 -10.38
N THR A 54 15.14 -0.48 -10.86
CA THR A 54 15.72 0.61 -10.06
C THR A 54 14.70 1.23 -9.10
N ASN A 55 13.41 1.25 -9.47
CA ASN A 55 12.37 1.91 -8.71
C ASN A 55 11.26 0.97 -8.15
N ALA A 56 11.10 -0.24 -8.70
CA ALA A 56 9.98 -1.14 -8.39
C ALA A 56 9.83 -1.45 -6.89
N SER A 57 10.95 -1.69 -6.21
CA SER A 57 10.96 -2.00 -4.77
C SER A 57 10.48 -0.83 -3.89
N ASN A 58 10.47 0.40 -4.41
CA ASN A 58 9.91 1.56 -3.72
C ASN A 58 8.38 1.51 -3.64
N TRP A 59 7.72 0.76 -4.52
CA TRP A 59 6.28 0.74 -4.68
C TRP A 59 5.62 -0.53 -4.16
N GLY A 60 6.18 -1.68 -4.51
CA GLY A 60 5.56 -2.98 -4.28
C GLY A 60 6.36 -3.89 -3.36
N THR A 61 5.67 -4.83 -2.74
CA THR A 61 6.31 -6.02 -2.17
C THR A 61 6.81 -6.94 -3.29
N GLN A 62 7.71 -7.87 -2.97
CA GLN A 62 8.15 -8.89 -3.94
C GLN A 62 6.99 -9.69 -4.52
N LYS A 63 5.92 -9.91 -3.73
CA LYS A 63 4.72 -10.60 -4.18
C LYS A 63 3.99 -9.82 -5.27
N PHE A 64 3.74 -8.53 -5.05
CA PHE A 64 3.13 -7.64 -6.02
C PHE A 64 3.95 -7.55 -7.31
N LEU A 65 5.26 -7.32 -7.16
CA LEU A 65 6.19 -7.20 -8.28
C LEU A 65 6.28 -8.48 -9.11
N LYS A 66 6.36 -9.65 -8.45
CA LYS A 66 6.31 -10.94 -9.14
C LYS A 66 5.03 -11.11 -9.96
N LYS A 67 3.90 -10.68 -9.43
CA LYS A 67 2.62 -10.77 -10.13
C LYS A 67 2.60 -9.87 -11.37
N LEU A 68 3.09 -8.63 -11.26
CA LEU A 68 3.23 -7.74 -12.42
C LEU A 68 4.15 -8.31 -13.51
N LYS A 69 5.23 -9.01 -13.13
CA LYS A 69 6.10 -9.70 -14.10
C LYS A 69 5.37 -10.84 -14.82
N GLN A 70 4.54 -11.58 -14.09
CA GLN A 70 3.76 -12.69 -14.65
C GLN A 70 2.67 -12.22 -15.61
N ASP A 71 2.12 -11.03 -15.38
CA ASP A 71 1.11 -10.41 -16.24
C ASP A 71 1.73 -9.61 -17.41
N TYR A 72 3.06 -9.63 -17.56
CA TYR A 72 3.73 -8.95 -18.67
C TYR A 72 3.70 -9.81 -19.94
N GLU A 73 2.96 -9.35 -20.95
CA GLU A 73 2.67 -10.12 -22.17
C GLU A 73 3.52 -9.72 -23.40
N TYR A 74 4.40 -8.72 -23.26
CA TYR A 74 5.23 -8.21 -24.35
C TYR A 74 6.69 -8.69 -24.26
N ASP A 75 7.44 -8.51 -25.33
CA ASP A 75 8.88 -8.72 -25.31
C ASP A 75 9.52 -7.78 -24.29
N CYS A 76 10.38 -8.35 -23.45
CA CYS A 76 11.09 -7.64 -22.40
C CYS A 76 12.56 -7.53 -22.80
N GLU A 77 12.96 -6.32 -23.20
CA GLU A 77 14.34 -6.01 -23.57
C GLU A 77 15.26 -5.87 -22.33
N SER A 78 14.68 -5.85 -21.13
CA SER A 78 15.38 -5.80 -19.85
C SER A 78 15.24 -7.13 -19.08
N ASP A 79 15.99 -7.30 -17.98
CA ASP A 79 15.89 -8.54 -17.18
C ASP A 79 14.51 -8.72 -16.53
N ASP A 80 13.81 -7.62 -16.22
CA ASP A 80 12.48 -7.66 -15.62
C ASP A 80 11.59 -6.50 -16.09
N CYS A 81 10.45 -6.85 -16.68
CA CYS A 81 9.41 -5.90 -17.06
C CYS A 81 8.16 -6.09 -16.19
N TYR A 82 7.51 -5.00 -15.84
CA TYR A 82 6.39 -4.98 -14.91
C TYR A 82 5.12 -4.45 -15.59
N ALA A 83 4.08 -5.27 -15.66
CA ALA A 83 2.82 -4.91 -16.30
C ALA A 83 1.96 -3.98 -15.42
N ALA A 84 2.39 -2.74 -15.18
CA ALA A 84 1.56 -1.76 -14.45
C ALA A 84 0.17 -1.57 -15.11
N TYR A 85 0.08 -1.78 -16.43
CA TYR A 85 -1.18 -1.79 -17.18
C TYR A 85 -2.16 -2.89 -16.75
N ALA A 86 -1.71 -3.97 -16.07
CA ALA A 86 -2.58 -5.02 -15.55
C ALA A 86 -3.59 -4.50 -14.51
N LEU A 87 -3.38 -3.29 -13.98
CA LEU A 87 -4.31 -2.62 -13.07
C LEU A 87 -5.41 -1.81 -13.78
N ARG A 88 -5.33 -1.65 -15.10
CA ARG A 88 -6.26 -0.91 -15.97
C ARG A 88 -7.44 -1.77 -16.41
N THR A 89 -8.29 -1.20 -17.27
CA THR A 89 -9.19 -2.02 -18.07
C THR A 89 -8.39 -2.65 -19.22
N GLY A 90 -8.79 -3.83 -19.70
CA GLY A 90 -8.20 -4.43 -20.91
C GLY A 90 -8.64 -3.73 -22.21
N ALA A 91 -9.19 -2.52 -22.14
CA ALA A 91 -9.62 -1.78 -23.32
C ALA A 91 -8.39 -1.23 -24.05
N GLN A 92 -8.29 -1.49 -25.34
CA GLN A 92 -7.16 -1.05 -26.16
C GLN A 92 -7.34 0.40 -26.66
N ASP A 93 -8.59 0.81 -26.92
CA ASP A 93 -8.91 2.11 -27.51
C ASP A 93 -9.93 2.90 -26.69
N GLY A 94 -9.81 4.22 -26.75
CA GLY A 94 -10.78 5.16 -26.19
C GLY A 94 -10.41 6.62 -26.48
N ASP A 95 -11.38 7.51 -26.34
CA ASP A 95 -11.28 8.95 -26.60
C ASP A 95 -11.38 9.79 -25.31
N GLY A 96 -11.55 9.14 -24.15
CA GLY A 96 -11.66 9.80 -22.86
C GLY A 96 -10.32 9.91 -22.13
N THR A 97 -10.37 10.52 -20.95
CA THR A 97 -9.19 10.64 -20.07
C THR A 97 -9.00 9.38 -19.22
N SER A 98 -7.74 9.13 -18.85
CA SER A 98 -7.37 8.12 -17.87
C SER A 98 -7.05 8.77 -16.53
N SER A 99 -7.76 8.39 -15.47
CA SER A 99 -7.51 8.92 -14.12
C SER A 99 -8.22 8.11 -13.04
N VAL A 100 -7.64 8.08 -11.84
CA VAL A 100 -8.34 7.58 -10.65
C VAL A 100 -9.48 8.52 -10.28
N THR A 101 -10.68 7.97 -10.10
CA THR A 101 -11.87 8.73 -9.70
C THR A 101 -12.18 8.58 -8.22
N SER A 102 -11.87 7.43 -7.61
CA SER A 102 -11.96 7.25 -6.16
C SER A 102 -11.08 6.11 -5.64
N ILE A 103 -10.66 6.23 -4.37
CA ILE A 103 -9.99 5.18 -3.62
C ILE A 103 -10.74 4.99 -2.30
N THR A 104 -11.39 3.84 -2.15
CA THR A 104 -12.25 3.54 -1.00
C THR A 104 -11.66 2.39 -0.18
N PRO A 105 -11.39 2.56 1.12
CA PRO A 105 -10.88 1.46 1.95
C PRO A 105 -11.88 0.30 2.05
N ARG A 106 -11.33 -0.90 2.21
CA ARG A 106 -12.02 -2.17 2.45
C ARG A 106 -11.36 -2.86 3.65
N SER A 107 -11.86 -4.03 4.03
CA SER A 107 -11.27 -4.84 5.10
C SER A 107 -9.89 -5.37 4.74
N ASN A 108 -9.04 -5.60 5.74
CA ASN A 108 -7.76 -6.32 5.62
C ASN A 108 -6.74 -5.66 4.67
N GLY A 109 -6.65 -4.32 4.70
CA GLY A 109 -5.68 -3.55 3.90
C GLY A 109 -6.02 -3.44 2.42
N TRP A 110 -7.19 -3.92 2.00
CA TRP A 110 -7.67 -3.76 0.63
C TRP A 110 -8.28 -2.39 0.42
N TYR A 111 -8.16 -1.88 -0.80
CA TYR A 111 -8.73 -0.64 -1.28
C TYR A 111 -9.37 -0.87 -2.63
N ARG A 112 -10.58 -0.34 -2.81
CA ARG A 112 -11.24 -0.30 -4.11
C ARG A 112 -10.83 0.96 -4.85
N VAL A 113 -10.14 0.78 -5.98
CA VAL A 113 -9.77 1.86 -6.89
C VAL A 113 -10.77 1.88 -8.03
N SER A 114 -11.53 2.97 -8.14
CA SER A 114 -12.37 3.23 -9.31
C SER A 114 -11.66 4.25 -10.18
N TYR A 115 -11.68 4.06 -11.49
CA TYR A 115 -10.94 4.90 -12.43
C TYR A 115 -11.66 5.01 -13.77
N ARG A 116 -11.23 6.00 -14.56
CA ARG A 116 -11.43 6.05 -16.01
C ARG A 116 -10.15 5.59 -16.69
N ASP A 117 -10.30 4.83 -17.75
CA ASP A 117 -9.22 4.34 -18.60
C ASP A 117 -9.60 4.63 -20.04
N MET A 118 -9.05 5.69 -20.60
CA MET A 118 -9.43 6.21 -21.91
C MET A 118 -10.96 6.42 -22.05
N GLY A 119 -11.62 6.84 -20.96
CA GLY A 119 -13.07 6.99 -20.87
C GLY A 119 -13.83 5.76 -20.36
N TRP A 120 -13.26 4.56 -20.38
CA TRP A 120 -13.90 3.36 -19.84
C TRP A 120 -13.91 3.35 -18.32
N LYS A 121 -15.01 2.93 -17.68
CA LYS A 121 -15.01 2.77 -16.20
C LYS A 121 -14.34 1.45 -15.85
N GLY A 122 -13.35 1.53 -14.97
CA GLY A 122 -12.69 0.35 -14.40
C GLY A 122 -12.70 0.36 -12.89
N VAL A 123 -12.65 -0.84 -12.32
CA VAL A 123 -12.55 -1.08 -10.88
C VAL A 123 -11.53 -2.19 -10.64
N THR A 124 -10.50 -1.87 -9.86
CA THR A 124 -9.47 -2.80 -9.40
C THR A 124 -9.36 -2.67 -7.89
N ASP A 125 -9.39 -3.80 -7.18
CA ASP A 125 -9.06 -3.82 -5.76
C ASP A 125 -7.54 -3.96 -5.61
N VAL A 126 -6.91 -3.17 -4.76
CA VAL A 126 -5.46 -3.16 -4.49
C VAL A 126 -5.21 -3.32 -3.00
N LYS A 127 -4.25 -4.16 -2.63
CA LYS A 127 -3.88 -4.39 -1.23
C LYS A 127 -2.64 -3.59 -0.86
N VAL A 128 -2.67 -2.94 0.30
CA VAL A 128 -1.52 -2.24 0.90
C VAL A 128 -1.15 -2.92 2.21
N VAL A 129 0.15 -3.07 2.44
CA VAL A 129 0.72 -3.59 3.70
C VAL A 129 1.84 -2.65 4.18
N GLY A 130 2.10 -2.65 5.49
CA GLY A 130 3.27 -2.01 6.06
C GLY A 130 4.48 -2.95 6.01
N VAL A 131 5.58 -2.51 5.41
CA VAL A 131 6.87 -3.19 5.47
C VAL A 131 7.82 -2.27 6.22
N ASN A 132 8.19 -2.65 7.45
CA ASN A 132 9.01 -1.81 8.34
C ASN A 132 8.41 -0.40 8.53
N GLY A 133 7.09 -0.30 8.64
CA GLY A 133 6.38 0.99 8.79
C GLY A 133 6.23 1.79 7.50
N ILE A 134 6.68 1.28 6.35
CA ILE A 134 6.54 1.93 5.04
C ILE A 134 5.40 1.25 4.26
N PRO A 135 4.42 2.00 3.72
CA PRO A 135 3.35 1.41 2.92
C PRO A 135 3.89 0.85 1.60
N LYS A 136 3.45 -0.36 1.22
CA LYS A 136 3.76 -1.00 -0.06
C LYS A 136 2.51 -1.66 -0.66
N LEU A 137 2.43 -1.68 -1.99
CA LEU A 137 1.43 -2.47 -2.71
C LEU A 137 1.78 -3.96 -2.60
N ASP A 138 0.82 -4.80 -2.23
CA ASP A 138 1.05 -6.22 -1.97
C ASP A 138 0.34 -7.16 -2.95
N ASP A 139 -0.81 -6.74 -3.46
CA ASP A 139 -1.62 -7.54 -4.39
C ASP A 139 -2.63 -6.64 -5.12
N TYR A 140 -3.22 -7.16 -6.18
CA TYR A 140 -4.32 -6.52 -6.90
C TYR A 140 -5.29 -7.55 -7.44
N LYS A 141 -6.52 -7.15 -7.70
CA LYS A 141 -7.52 -7.99 -8.34
C LYS A 141 -8.43 -7.11 -9.18
N PHE A 142 -8.47 -7.39 -10.48
CA PHE A 142 -9.48 -6.80 -11.34
C PHE A 142 -10.88 -7.22 -10.87
N VAL A 143 -11.78 -6.24 -10.72
CA VAL A 143 -13.14 -6.49 -10.24
C VAL A 143 -14.10 -6.44 -11.42
N SER A 144 -14.06 -5.36 -12.19
CA SER A 144 -14.97 -5.16 -13.31
C SER A 144 -14.54 -3.97 -14.15
N SER A 145 -14.84 -4.02 -15.44
CA SER A 145 -14.99 -2.85 -16.31
C SER A 145 -16.43 -2.78 -16.78
N ASN A 146 -17.00 -1.57 -16.86
CA ASN A 146 -18.36 -1.35 -17.36
C ASN A 146 -18.42 -0.08 -18.22
N VAL A 147 -19.35 -0.08 -19.16
CA VAL A 147 -19.81 0.98 -20.10
C VAL A 147 -19.08 2.33 -20.04
N LYS A 148 -18.54 2.74 -21.21
CA LYS A 148 -18.01 4.07 -21.56
C LYS A 148 -18.84 5.22 -20.93
#